data_AF-A0A7X8K5H9-F1
#
_entry.id   AF-A0A7X8K5H9-F1
#
_cell.length_a   1.000
_cell.length_b   1.000
_cell.length_c   1.000
_cell.angle_alpha   90.00
_cell.angle_beta   90.00
_cell.angle_gamma   90.00
#
_symmetry.space_group_name_H-M   'P 1'
#
loop_
_entity.id
_entity.type
_entity.pdbx_description
1 polymer ?
#
loop_
_entity_poly.entity_id
_entity_poly.type
_entity_poly.pdbx_seq_one_letter_code
_entity_poly.pdbx_strand_id
1 'polypeptide(L)'
;MSTLELVLTMLAEATTTELTQTLNPHGLEENKEIAKEGGTVAGNARKDIEARTGRSVLTQKNSLDFSKLIEDVADKTEDDPT
;
A
#
# COMPACT_ATOMS: atom_id res chain seq x y z
N MET A 1 5.95 0.33 8.49
CA MET A 1 4.55 -0.08 8.62
C MET A 1 4.13 -0.12 10.09
N SER A 2 3.19 0.74 10.47
CA SER A 2 2.52 0.81 11.77
C SER A 2 1.26 -0.05 11.77
N THR A 3 0.68 -0.28 12.96
CA THR A 3 -0.60 -1.01 13.09
C THR A 3 -1.73 -0.32 12.34
N LEU A 4 -1.82 1.01 12.40
CA LEU A 4 -2.87 1.75 11.69
C LEU A 4 -2.69 1.67 10.18
N GLU A 5 -1.46 1.70 9.67
CA GLU A 5 -1.22 1.49 8.23
C GLU A 5 -1.68 0.10 7.78
N LEU A 6 -1.35 -0.94 8.54
CA LEU A 6 -1.77 -2.31 8.22
C LEU A 6 -3.30 -2.44 8.23
N VAL A 7 -3.97 -1.87 9.23
CA VAL A 7 -5.44 -1.88 9.32
C VAL A 7 -6.07 -1.11 8.16
N LEU A 8 -5.50 0.02 7.74
CA LEU A 8 -5.98 0.76 6.58
C LEU A 8 -5.79 0.00 5.27
N THR A 9 -4.68 -0.72 5.12
CA THR A 9 -4.49 -1.63 3.97
C THR A 9 -5.54 -2.74 3.96
N MET A 10 -5.77 -3.39 5.09
CA MET A 10 -6.81 -4.42 5.22
C MET A 10 -8.22 -3.83 4.97
N LEU A 11 -8.49 -2.60 5.39
CA LEU A 11 -9.75 -1.92 5.13
C LEU A 11 -9.95 -1.69 3.62
N ALA A 12 -8.91 -1.26 2.90
CA ALA A 12 -8.97 -1.07 1.45
C ALA A 12 -9.24 -2.41 0.74
N GLU A 13 -8.55 -3.47 1.13
CA GLU A 13 -8.71 -4.82 0.58
C GLU A 13 -10.11 -5.39 0.83
N ALA A 14 -10.57 -5.35 2.09
CA ALA A 14 -11.88 -5.84 2.47
C ALA A 14 -12.99 -5.06 1.76
N THR A 15 -12.87 -3.74 1.68
CA THR A 15 -13.87 -2.90 0.99
C THR A 15 -13.89 -3.19 -0.51
N THR A 16 -12.72 -3.27 -1.16
CA THR A 16 -12.64 -3.62 -2.59
C THR A 16 -13.26 -4.99 -2.86
N THR A 17 -13.01 -5.97 -1.98
CA THR A 17 -13.55 -7.32 -2.09
C THR A 17 -15.07 -7.32 -1.95
N GLU A 18 -15.60 -6.63 -0.94
CA GLU A 18 -17.04 -6.53 -0.70
C GLU A 18 -17.76 -5.84 -1.87
N LEU A 19 -17.19 -4.74 -2.38
CA LEU A 19 -17.71 -4.03 -3.55
C LEU A 19 -17.67 -4.90 -4.80
N THR A 20 -16.59 -5.66 -5.01
CA THR A 20 -16.48 -6.59 -6.14
C THR A 20 -17.56 -7.67 -6.07
N GLN A 21 -17.80 -8.25 -4.90
CA GLN A 21 -18.84 -9.28 -4.71
C GLN A 21 -20.25 -8.71 -4.88
N THR A 22 -20.48 -7.47 -4.43
CA THR A 22 -21.78 -6.80 -4.48
C THR A 22 -22.14 -6.33 -5.89
N LEU A 23 -21.18 -5.70 -6.57
CA LEU A 23 -21.41 -5.03 -7.86
C LEU A 23 -21.12 -5.93 -9.06
N ASN A 24 -20.38 -7.04 -8.84
CA ASN A 24 -20.01 -8.01 -9.86
C ASN A 24 -19.46 -7.36 -11.16
N PRO A 25 -18.37 -6.59 -11.06
CA PRO A 25 -17.83 -5.83 -12.18
C PRO A 25 -17.33 -6.72 -13.32
N HIS A 26 -17.42 -6.21 -14.54
CA HIS A 26 -16.96 -6.87 -15.74
C HIS A 26 -15.80 -6.13 -16.41
N GLY A 27 -14.71 -6.88 -16.64
CA GLY A 27 -13.54 -6.37 -17.35
C GLY A 27 -12.72 -5.36 -16.55
N LEU A 28 -11.72 -4.76 -17.21
CA LEU A 28 -10.70 -3.98 -16.54
C LEU A 28 -11.21 -2.64 -16.00
N GLU A 29 -12.04 -1.92 -16.76
CA GLU A 29 -12.44 -0.56 -16.39
C GLU A 29 -13.33 -0.53 -15.15
N GLU A 30 -14.30 -1.44 -15.04
CA GLU A 30 -15.15 -1.52 -13.86
C GLU A 30 -14.36 -1.96 -12.61
N ASN A 31 -13.44 -2.92 -12.76
CA ASN A 31 -12.56 -3.34 -11.67
C ASN A 31 -11.61 -2.22 -11.22
N LYS A 32 -11.13 -1.37 -12.13
CA LYS A 32 -10.33 -0.19 -11.77
C LYS A 32 -11.13 0.79 -10.92
N GLU A 33 -12.39 1.05 -11.26
CA GLU A 33 -13.24 1.95 -10.48
C GLU A 33 -13.52 1.39 -9.09
N ILE A 34 -13.81 0.10 -8.96
CA ILE A 34 -13.99 -0.54 -7.64
C ILE A 34 -12.71 -0.50 -6.78
N ALA A 35 -11.54 -0.74 -7.39
CA ALA A 35 -10.27 -0.61 -6.68
C ALA A 35 -10.03 0.83 -6.18
N LYS A 36 -10.40 1.84 -6.98
CA LYS A 36 -10.35 3.25 -6.55
C LYS A 36 -11.32 3.52 -5.41
N GLU A 37 -12.53 2.98 -5.44
CA GLU A 37 -13.51 3.14 -4.36
C GLU A 37 -13.02 2.51 -3.05
N GLY A 38 -12.55 1.26 -3.08
CA GLY A 38 -12.00 0.60 -1.89
C GLY A 38 -10.81 1.37 -1.30
N GLY A 39 -9.90 1.86 -2.16
CA GLY A 39 -8.82 2.75 -1.74
C GLY A 39 -9.30 4.11 -1.19
N THR A 40 -10.39 4.65 -1.73
CA THR A 40 -10.99 5.92 -1.27
C THR A 40 -11.56 5.79 0.13
N VAL A 41 -12.23 4.67 0.44
CA VAL A 41 -12.76 4.40 1.79
C VAL A 41 -11.64 4.37 2.83
N ALA A 42 -10.57 3.61 2.58
CA ALA A 42 -9.40 3.61 3.47
C ALA A 42 -8.71 4.98 3.52
N GLY A 43 -8.61 5.68 2.40
CA GLY A 43 -8.04 7.02 2.32
C GLY A 43 -8.83 8.04 3.15
N ASN A 44 -10.16 7.93 3.19
CA ASN A 44 -11.02 8.78 4.00
C ASN A 44 -10.85 8.47 5.49
N ALA A 45 -10.82 7.18 5.87
CA ALA A 45 -10.55 6.77 7.24
C ALA A 45 -9.18 7.29 7.73
N ARG A 46 -8.14 7.17 6.91
CA ARG A 46 -6.81 7.76 7.19
C ARG A 46 -6.91 9.25 7.47
N LYS A 47 -7.55 10.01 6.58
CA LYS A 47 -7.69 11.48 6.72
C LYS A 47 -8.43 11.86 8.00
N ASP A 48 -9.50 11.15 8.37
CA ASP A 48 -10.24 11.41 9.61
C ASP A 48 -9.38 11.13 10.85
N ILE A 49 -8.61 10.04 10.86
CA ILE A 49 -7.67 9.72 11.94
C ILE A 49 -6.59 10.80 12.06
N GLU A 50 -5.97 11.20 10.94
CA GLU A 50 -4.93 12.23 10.93
C GLU A 50 -5.48 13.58 11.41
N ALA A 51 -6.69 13.96 10.98
CA ALA A 51 -7.35 15.19 11.40
C ALA A 51 -7.64 15.24 12.91
N ARG A 52 -8.07 14.11 13.50
CA ARG A 52 -8.37 14.03 14.94
C ARG A 52 -7.13 13.93 15.83
N THR A 53 -6.10 13.26 15.34
CA THR A 53 -4.90 12.97 16.15
C THR A 53 -3.77 13.96 15.94
N GLY A 54 -3.82 14.76 14.86
CA GLY A 54 -2.75 15.69 14.47
C GLY A 54 -1.44 15.00 14.06
N ARG A 55 -1.46 13.68 13.84
CA ARG A 55 -0.27 12.86 13.52
C ARG A 55 -0.49 12.11 12.22
N SER A 56 0.56 12.03 11.39
CA SER A 56 0.57 11.17 10.21
C SER A 56 0.36 9.72 10.61
N VAL A 57 -0.54 9.03 9.92
CA VAL A 57 -0.70 7.58 10.07
C VAL A 57 0.39 6.84 9.30
N LEU A 58 0.87 7.45 8.21
CA LEU A 58 1.92 6.89 7.35
C LEU A 58 3.29 6.98 8.02
N THR A 59 4.03 5.87 7.98
CA THR A 59 5.43 5.79 8.41
C THR A 59 6.34 6.19 7.25
N GLN A 60 7.35 7.02 7.53
CA GLN A 60 8.35 7.43 6.52
C GLN A 60 9.35 6.31 6.16
N LYS A 61 9.06 5.04 6.47
CA LYS A 61 9.94 3.92 6.10
C LYS A 61 9.83 3.71 4.59
N ASN A 62 10.77 4.31 3.87
CA ASN A 62 10.98 4.05 2.46
C ASN A 62 11.25 2.56 2.27
N SER A 63 10.56 1.92 1.33
CA SER A 63 10.98 0.61 0.82
C SER A 63 12.37 0.83 0.25
N LEU A 64 13.36 0.07 0.73
CA LEU A 64 14.78 0.21 0.42
C LEU A 64 15.02 0.82 -0.96
N ASP A 65 15.75 1.93 -0.99
CA ASP A 65 16.21 2.58 -2.22
C ASP A 65 16.78 1.49 -3.13
N PHE A 66 16.04 1.12 -4.18
CA PHE A 66 16.33 -0.06 -4.98
C PHE A 66 17.73 0.05 -5.59
N SER A 67 18.19 1.29 -5.82
CA SER A 67 19.55 1.63 -6.21
C SER A 67 20.60 1.17 -5.19
N LYS A 68 20.40 1.43 -3.88
CA LYS A 68 21.31 0.94 -2.84
C LYS A 68 21.33 -0.57 -2.73
N LEU A 69 20.18 -1.21 -2.94
CA LEU A 69 20.09 -2.67 -2.92
C LEU A 69 20.86 -3.30 -4.10
N ILE A 70 20.86 -2.64 -5.26
CA ILE A 70 21.64 -3.05 -6.43
C ILE A 70 23.15 -2.82 -6.20
N GLU A 71 23.53 -1.68 -5.62
CA GLU A 71 24.93 -1.38 -5.25
C GLU A 71 25.48 -2.43 -4.27
N ASP A 72 24.75 -2.73 -3.19
CA ASP A 72 25.16 -3.74 -2.19
C ASP A 72 25.29 -5.17 -2.75
N VAL A 73 24.62 -5.47 -3.88
CA VAL A 73 24.70 -6.77 -4.57
C VAL A 73 25.86 -6.79 -5.56
N ALA A 74 26.13 -5.67 -6.25
CA ALA A 74 27.27 -5.55 -7.16
C ALA A 74 28.60 -5.68 -6.40
N ASP A 75 28.74 -4.99 -5.26
CA ASP A 75 29.97 -5.04 -4.45
C ASP A 75 30.26 -6.45 -3.89
N LYS A 76 29.23 -7.28 -3.66
CA LYS A 76 29.40 -8.67 -3.18
C LYS A 76 29.88 -9.65 -4.25
N THR A 77 29.92 -9.25 -5.52
CA THR A 77 30.41 -10.12 -6.62
C THR A 77 31.90 -9.95 -6.90
N GLU A 78 32.55 -8.93 -6.34
CA GLU A 78 33.98 -8.67 -6.58
C GLU A 78 34.92 -9.39 -5.59
N ASP A 79 34.38 -10.00 -4.51
CA ASP A 79 35.15 -10.61 -3.42
C ASP A 79 35.22 -12.16 -3.44
N ASP A 80 34.84 -12.83 -4.55
CA ASP A 80 35.04 -14.29 -4.71
C ASP A 80 36.21 -14.61 -5.66
N PRO A 81 37.46 -14.66 -5.16
CA PRO A 81 38.59 -15.13 -5.94
C PRO A 81 38.53 -16.66 -6.04
N THR A 82 37.95 -17.16 -7.14
CA THR A 82 38.24 -18.53 -7.64
C THR A 82 39.70 -18.69 -8.04
#